data_AF-A0A2V8JFL0-F1
#
_entry.id   AF-A0A2V8JFL0-F1
#
_cell.length_a   1.000
_cell.length_b   1.000
_cell.length_c   1.000
_cell.angle_alpha   90.00
_cell.angle_beta   90.00
_cell.angle_gamma   90.00
#
_symmetry.space_group_name_H-M   'P 1'
#
loop_
_entity.id
_entity.type
_entity.pdbx_description
1 polymer ?
#
loop_
_entity_poly.entity_id
_entity_poly.type
_entity_poly.pdbx_seq_one_letter_code
_entity_poly.pdbx_strand_id
1 'polypeptide(L)' 'METNLETSNCIKIRRLFDASAGSTKLEESEHQHLHECQLCQGVFYIFIGLHVNIPPAASTKKTSAA' A
#
# COMPACT_ATOMS: atom_id res chain seq x y z
N MET A 1 17.29 14.70 -25.60
CA MET A 1 16.16 13.90 -25.09
C MET A 1 16.10 14.16 -23.61
N GLU A 2 15.32 15.16 -23.21
CA GLU A 2 15.11 15.52 -21.82
C GLU A 2 14.24 14.44 -21.20
N THR A 3 14.82 13.59 -20.35
CA THR A 3 14.06 12.69 -19.50
C THR A 3 13.38 13.54 -18.44
N ASN A 4 12.22 14.11 -18.80
CA ASN A 4 11.25 14.60 -17.83
C ASN A 4 10.78 13.37 -17.05
N LEU A 5 11.55 13.01 -16.02
CA LEU A 5 11.11 12.06 -15.01
C LEU A 5 10.02 12.80 -14.23
N GLU A 6 8.80 12.72 -14.76
CA GLU A 6 7.59 13.24 -14.14
C GLU A 6 7.42 12.53 -12.79
N THR A 7 8.07 13.07 -11.77
CA THR A 7 8.15 12.50 -10.42
C THR A 7 6.83 12.74 -9.67
N SER A 8 5.73 12.98 -10.39
CA SER A 8 4.52 13.62 -9.89
C SER A 8 3.25 12.77 -9.93
N ASN A 9 3.29 11.56 -10.48
CA ASN A 9 2.08 10.73 -10.57
C ASN A 9 2.11 9.43 -9.76
N CYS A 10 3.19 9.09 -9.03
CA CYS A 10 3.20 7.89 -8.20
C CYS A 10 2.36 8.05 -6.92
N ILE A 11 1.65 6.99 -6.54
CA ILE A 11 0.95 6.92 -5.25
C ILE A 11 1.97 6.89 -4.12
N LYS A 12 1.70 7.65 -3.05
CA LYS A 12 2.58 7.66 -1.87
C LYS A 12 2.72 6.24 -1.30
N ILE A 13 3.96 5.83 -1.04
CA ILE A 13 4.28 4.49 -0.49
C ILE A 13 3.44 4.18 0.76
N ARG A 14 3.30 5.14 1.68
CA ARG A 14 2.49 4.96 2.89
C ARG A 14 1.04 4.62 2.57
N ARG A 15 0.48 5.24 1.54
CA ARG A 15 -0.90 5.00 1.10
C ARG A 15 -1.06 3.63 0.46
N LEU A 16 -0.09 3.19 -0.35
CA LEU A 16 -0.02 1.81 -0.86
C LEU A 16 0.06 0.78 0.27
N PHE A 17 0.87 1.06 1.30
CA PHE A 17 0.99 0.21 2.48
C PHE A 17 -0.35 0.10 3.24
N ASP A 18 -0.94 1.23 3.62
CA ASP A 18 -2.22 1.25 4.34
C ASP A 18 -3.34 0.59 3.52
N ALA A 19 -3.32 0.74 2.18
CA ALA A 19 -4.30 0.13 1.30
C ALA A 19 -4.12 -1.39 1.19
N SER A 20 -2.87 -1.87 1.11
CA SER A 20 -2.57 -3.31 1.09
C SER A 20 -2.92 -4.00 2.42
N ALA A 21 -2.87 -3.25 3.53
CA ALA A 21 -3.30 -3.69 4.84
C ALA A 21 -4.84 -3.71 5.01
N GLY A 22 -5.59 -3.24 4.01
CA GLY A 22 -7.04 -3.02 4.10
C GLY A 22 -7.45 -1.87 5.04
N SER A 23 -6.51 -1.04 5.48
CA SER A 23 -6.77 0.08 6.41
C SER A 23 -7.30 1.33 5.70
N THR A 24 -7.05 1.47 4.40
CA THR A 24 -7.63 2.53 3.56
C THR A 24 -8.04 1.98 2.21
N LYS A 25 -8.99 2.65 1.55
CA LYS A 25 -9.40 2.33 0.19
C LYS A 25 -8.77 3.34 -0.76
N LEU A 26 -8.12 2.86 -1.82
CA LEU A 26 -7.63 3.73 -2.88
C LEU A 26 -8.81 4.35 -3.64
N GLU A 27 -8.65 5.59 -4.09
CA GLU A 27 -9.62 6.25 -4.97
C GLU A 27 -9.63 5.59 -6.35
N GLU A 28 -10.62 5.90 -7.20
CA GLU A 28 -10.72 5.30 -8.53
C GLU A 28 -9.52 5.64 -9.42
N SER A 29 -9.06 6.90 -9.38
CA SER A 29 -7.88 7.36 -10.09
C SER A 29 -6.60 6.68 -9.59
N GLU A 30 -6.50 6.43 -8.29
CA GLU A 30 -5.37 5.71 -7.68
C GLU A 30 -5.40 4.22 -8.07
N HIS A 31 -6.58 3.59 -8.11
CA HIS A 31 -6.68 2.21 -8.61
C HIS A 31 -6.26 2.13 -10.08
N GLN A 32 -6.75 3.05 -10.93
CA GLN A 32 -6.36 3.08 -12.34
C GLN A 32 -4.84 3.27 -12.49
N HIS A 33 -4.26 4.23 -11.78
CA HIS A 33 -2.82 4.43 -11.78
C HIS A 33 -2.04 3.21 -11.30
N LEU A 34 -2.53 2.53 -10.25
CA LEU A 34 -1.90 1.32 -9.71
C LEU A 34 -1.83 0.21 -10.77
N HIS A 35 -2.80 0.11 -11.66
CA HIS A 35 -2.81 -0.85 -12.75
C HIS A 35 -1.88 -0.48 -13.91
N GLU A 36 -1.63 0.80 -14.14
CA GLU A 36 -0.80 1.30 -15.25
C GLU A 36 0.67 1.51 -14.84
N CYS A 37 0.93 1.81 -13.57
CA CYS A 37 2.25 2.12 -13.06
C CYS A 37 2.92 0.90 -12.44
N GLN A 38 3.87 0.31 -13.17
CA GLN A 38 4.62 -0.88 -12.74
C GLN A 38 5.31 -0.71 -11.37
N LEU A 39 5.76 0.51 -11.04
CA LEU A 39 6.38 0.80 -9.75
C LEU A 39 5.35 0.73 -8.61
N CYS A 40 4.21 1.41 -8.75
CA CYS A 40 3.14 1.36 -7.75
C CYS A 40 2.59 -0.06 -7.61
N GLN A 41 2.38 -0.76 -8.73
CA GLN A 41 1.91 -2.14 -8.76
C GLN A 41 2.86 -3.08 -8.03
N GLY A 42 4.16 -2.99 -8.33
CA GLY A 42 5.19 -3.83 -7.71
C GLY A 42 5.30 -3.60 -6.21
N VAL A 43 5.34 -2.34 -5.77
CA VAL A 43 5.35 -1.98 -4.34
C VAL A 43 4.10 -2.50 -3.62
N PHE A 44 2.92 -2.33 -4.22
CA PHE A 44 1.66 -2.78 -3.65
C PHE A 44 1.62 -4.32 -3.51
N TYR A 45 2.09 -5.06 -4.52
CA TYR A 45 2.14 -6.52 -4.49
C TYR A 45 3.09 -7.04 -3.40
N ILE A 46 4.24 -6.39 -3.21
CA ILE A 46 5.15 -6.70 -2.09
C ILE A 46 4.43 -6.54 -0.75
N PHE A 47 3.71 -5.43 -0.55
CA PHE A 47 3.01 -5.20 0.71
C PHE A 47 1.86 -6.19 0.95
N ILE A 48 1.08 -6.56 -0.08
CA ILE A 48 0.10 -7.64 0.03
C ILE A 48 0.80 -8.93 0.50
N GLY A 49 1.93 -9.29 -0.12
CA GLY A 49 2.71 -10.46 0.26
C GLY A 49 3.22 -10.41 1.71
N LEU A 50 3.62 -9.24 2.20
CA LEU A 50 3.98 -9.06 3.61
C LEU A 50 2.77 -9.32 4.52
N HIS A 51 1.61 -8.74 4.24
CA HIS A 51 0.42 -8.93 5.06
C HIS A 51 -0.10 -10.38 5.06
N VAL A 52 0.08 -11.13 3.97
CA VAL A 52 -0.28 -12.56 3.91
C VAL A 52 0.70 -13.43 4.70
N ASN A 53 1.99 -13.09 4.71
CA ASN A 53 3.03 -13.87 5.40
C ASN A 53 3.30 -13.43 6.84
N ILE A 54 2.73 -12.31 7.30
CA ILE A 54 2.70 -11.97 8.71
C ILE A 54 1.59 -12.84 9.34
N PRO A 55 1.91 -13.85 10.17
CA PRO A 55 0.88 -14.49 10.97
C PRO A 55 0.17 -13.38 11.74
N PRO A 56 -1.17 -13.38 11.84
CA PRO A 56 -1.92 -12.31 12.48
C PRO A 56 -1.33 -12.09 13.87
N ALA A 57 -0.51 -11.04 14.00
CA ALA A 57 0.20 -10.79 15.23
C ALA A 57 -0.90 -10.48 16.24
N ALA A 58 -0.94 -11.35 17.27
CA ALA A 58 -1.83 -11.32 18.41
C ALA A 58 -2.47 -9.95 18.60
N SER A 59 -3.79 -9.89 18.38
CA SER A 59 -4.66 -8.85 18.88
C SER A 59 -4.18 -8.54 20.30
N THR A 60 -3.47 -7.44 20.48
CA THR A 60 -3.18 -6.88 21.80
C THR A 60 -4.52 -6.38 22.31
N LYS A 61 -5.34 -7.32 22.80
CA LYS A 61 -6.32 -7.04 23.83
C LYS A 61 -5.49 -6.39 24.93
N LYS A 62 -5.57 -5.07 24.98
CA LYS A 62 -5.26 -4.28 26.16
C LYS A 62 -6.20 -4.83 27.23
N THR A 63 -5.79 -5.88 27.94
CA THR A 63 -6.38 -6.25 29.22
C THR A 63 -6.03 -5.10 30.15
N SER A 64 -6.90 -4.11 30.17
CA SER A 64 -7.03 -3.20 31.30
C SER A 64 -7.52 -4.08 32.44
N ALA A 65 -6.59 -4.63 33.23
CA ALA A 65 -6.93 -5.19 34.52
C ALA A 65 -7.18 -4.02 35.46
N ALA A 66 -8.38 -4.02 36.04
CA ALA A 66 -8.83 -3.14 37.10
C ALA A 66 -8.09 -3.40 38.41
#